data_AF-A0A0C3EUV9-F1
#
_entry.id   AF-A0A0C3EUV9-F1
#
_cell.length_a   1.000
_cell.length_b   1.000
_cell.length_c   1.000
_cell.angle_alpha   90.00
_cell.angle_beta   90.00
_cell.angle_gamma   90.00
#
_symmetry.space_group_name_H-M   'P 1'
#
loop_
_entity.id
_entity.type
_entity.pdbx_description
1 polymer ?
#
loop_
_entity_poly.entity_id
_entity_poly.type
_entity_poly.pdbx_seq_one_letter_code
_entity_poly.pdbx_strand_id
1 'polypeptide(L)' 'ELFPHIHMKVGKGISISTAHWWLQQEGLKYTTHKKAIYYDGHDWPDVIKYRQKTFLPTMEMYRE' A
#
# COMPACT_ATOMS: atom_id res chain seq x y z
N GLU A 1 -18.09 2.69 -18.23
CA GLU A 1 -18.39 3.35 -16.93
C GLU A 1 -19.91 3.47 -16.75
N LEU A 2 -20.44 3.23 -15.55
CA LEU A 2 -21.90 3.17 -15.28
C LEU A 2 -22.60 4.53 -15.38
N PHE A 3 -22.01 5.58 -14.78
CA PHE A 3 -22.66 6.89 -14.64
C PHE A 3 -22.97 7.63 -15.95
N PRO A 4 -22.08 7.65 -16.96
CA PRO A 4 -22.38 8.27 -18.25
C PRO A 4 -23.52 7.56 -19.01
N HIS A 5 -23.68 6.25 -18.83
CA HIS A 5 -24.71 5.46 -19.51
C HIS A 5 -26.12 5.78 -18.99
N ILE A 6 -26.24 6.10 -17.70
CA ILE A 6 -27.51 6.47 -17.05
C ILE A 6 -27.76 7.99 -17.04
N HIS A 7 -27.02 8.77 -17.84
CA HIS A 7 -27.11 10.24 -17.93
C HIS A 7 -26.96 10.95 -16.57
N MET A 8 -26.27 10.32 -15.61
CA MET A 8 -26.07 10.88 -14.29
C MET A 8 -24.68 11.50 -14.18
N LYS A 9 -24.63 12.79 -13.85
CA LYS A 9 -23.36 13.45 -13.52
C LYS A 9 -23.00 13.12 -12.08
N VAL A 10 -21.77 12.65 -11.85
CA VAL A 10 -21.27 12.43 -10.48
C VAL A 10 -21.16 13.79 -9.80
N GLY A 11 -22.04 14.02 -8.83
CA GLY A 11 -22.01 15.22 -7.98
C GLY A 11 -21.04 15.05 -6.81
N LYS A 12 -21.42 15.57 -5.64
CA LYS A 12 -20.67 15.36 -4.40
C LYS A 12 -20.78 13.88 -4.00
N GLY A 13 -19.65 13.26 -3.64
CA GLY A 13 -19.62 11.88 -3.13
C GLY A 13 -20.42 11.72 -1.83
N ILE A 14 -20.57 10.47 -1.39
CA ILE A 14 -21.21 10.15 -0.11
C ILE A 14 -20.34 10.55 1.08
N SER A 15 -20.96 10.80 2.22
CA SER A 15 -20.24 11.04 3.46
C SER A 15 -19.52 9.78 3.94
N ILE A 16 -18.47 9.93 4.75
CA ILE A 16 -17.76 8.82 5.39
C ILE A 16 -18.74 7.97 6.22
N SER A 17 -19.65 8.61 6.94
CA SER A 17 -20.68 7.92 7.73
C SER A 17 -21.58 7.04 6.86
N THR A 18 -21.97 7.54 5.69
CA THR A 18 -22.77 6.78 4.72
C THR A 18 -21.99 5.59 4.17
N ALA A 19 -20.71 5.79 3.84
CA ALA A 19 -19.85 4.71 3.37
C ALA A 19 -19.65 3.61 4.44
N HIS A 20 -19.45 4.01 5.71
CA HIS A 20 -19.33 3.07 6.82
C HIS A 20 -20.62 2.25 7.03
N TRP A 21 -21.78 2.89 6.91
CA TRP A 21 -23.06 2.20 7.03
C TRP A 21 -23.23 1.14 5.92
N TRP A 22 -22.90 1.46 4.67
CA TRP A 22 -22.91 0.47 3.58
C TRP A 22 -21.93 -0.67 3.80
N LEU A 23 -20.70 -0.39 4.23
CA LEU A 23 -19.74 -1.44 4.56
C LEU A 23 -20.31 -2.41 5.58
N GLN A 24 -20.95 -1.91 6.64
CA GLN A 24 -21.56 -2.76 7.66
C GLN A 24 -22.70 -3.63 7.10
N GLN A 25 -23.55 -3.11 6.22
CA GLN A 25 -24.62 -3.89 5.59
C GLN A 25 -24.07 -5.02 4.70
N GLU A 26 -22.95 -4.78 4.03
CA GLU A 26 -22.25 -5.77 3.20
C GLU A 26 -21.36 -6.73 4.03
N GLY A 27 -21.39 -6.66 5.36
CA GLY A 27 -20.55 -7.50 6.24
C GLY A 27 -19.07 -7.11 6.27
N LEU A 28 -18.73 -5.96 5.70
CA LEU A 28 -17.38 -5.39 5.67
C LEU A 28 -17.17 -4.46 6.87
N LYS A 29 -15.93 -4.33 7.32
CA LYS A 29 -15.56 -3.43 8.42
C LYS A 29 -14.62 -2.35 7.92
N TYR A 30 -14.93 -1.11 8.26
CA TYR A 30 -14.01 -0.02 8.07
C TYR A 30 -12.78 -0.22 8.96
N THR A 31 -11.60 -0.31 8.33
CA THR A 31 -10.32 -0.42 9.04
C THR A 31 -9.42 0.71 8.59
N THR A 32 -9.06 1.59 9.52
CA THR A 32 -7.97 2.53 9.34
C THR A 32 -6.65 1.82 9.61
N HIS A 33 -6.03 1.27 8.57
CA HIS A 33 -4.64 0.86 8.67
C HIS A 33 -3.79 2.12 8.89
N LYS A 34 -3.33 2.34 10.12
CA LYS A 34 -2.11 3.14 10.31
C LYS A 34 -1.00 2.36 9.60
N LYS A 35 -0.30 2.99 8.65
CA LYS A 35 0.99 2.49 8.18
C LYS A 35 1.95 2.52 9.37
N ALA A 36 1.82 1.54 10.25
CA ALA A 36 2.63 1.42 11.45
C ALA A 36 3.99 0.89 10.99
N ILE A 37 4.98 1.78 11.01
CA ILE A 37 6.42 1.50 10.89
C ILE A 37 6.79 0.81 9.57
N TYR A 38 7.60 1.49 8.76
CA TYR A 38 8.33 0.77 7.71
C TYR A 38 9.24 -0.22 8.44
N TYR A 39 8.86 -1.49 8.44
CA TYR A 39 9.75 -2.56 8.82
C TYR A 39 10.85 -2.53 7.77
N ASP A 40 12.00 -1.96 8.12
CA ASP A 40 13.12 -1.90 7.19
C ASP A 40 13.50 -3.34 6.87
N GLY A 41 13.25 -3.75 5.63
CA GLY A 41 13.57 -5.09 5.14
C GLY A 41 15.08 -5.35 5.11
N HIS A 42 15.89 -4.36 5.46
CA HIS A 42 17.33 -4.47 5.63
C HIS A 42 17.76 -5.66 6.50
N ASP A 43 16.99 -6.01 7.53
CA ASP A 43 17.33 -7.11 8.44
C ASP A 43 16.86 -8.49 7.94
N TRP A 44 16.19 -8.58 6.79
CA TRP A 44 15.78 -9.87 6.25
C TRP A 44 17.00 -10.70 5.81
N PRO A 45 17.01 -12.01 6.09
CA PRO A 45 18.14 -12.89 5.76
C PRO A 45 18.57 -12.80 4.30
N ASP A 46 17.61 -12.67 3.38
CA ASP A 46 17.87 -12.58 1.94
C ASP A 46 18.54 -11.25 1.55
N VAL A 47 18.10 -10.14 2.15
CA VAL A 47 18.68 -8.81 1.93
C VAL A 47 20.09 -8.76 2.51
N ILE A 48 20.29 -9.27 3.72
CA ILE A 48 21.62 -9.38 4.33
C ILE A 48 22.54 -10.24 3.46
N LYS A 49 22.04 -11.39 2.99
CA LYS A 49 22.81 -12.32 2.14
C LYS A 49 23.24 -11.65 0.84
N TYR A 50 22.33 -10.96 0.15
CA TYR A 50 22.65 -10.22 -1.06
C TYR A 50 23.64 -9.08 -0.80
N ARG A 51 23.41 -8.30 0.27
CA ARG A 51 24.29 -7.19 0.66
C ARG A 51 25.73 -7.66 0.88
N GLN A 52 25.91 -8.73 1.65
CA GLN A 52 27.23 -9.24 2.01
C GLN A 52 27.92 -10.01 0.88
N LYS A 53 27.18 -10.79 0.10
CA LYS A 53 27.78 -11.70 -0.89
C LYS A 53 27.93 -11.11 -2.28
N THR A 54 27.13 -10.08 -2.61
CA THR A 54 27.10 -9.53 -3.97
C THR A 54 27.39 -8.04 -3.94
N PHE A 55 26.56 -7.27 -3.24
CA PHE A 55 26.62 -5.81 -3.34
C PHE A 55 27.94 -5.21 -2.84
N LEU A 56 28.35 -5.51 -1.60
CA LEU A 56 29.58 -4.94 -1.03
C LEU A 56 30.85 -5.39 -1.78
N PRO A 57 31.03 -6.68 -2.13
CA PRO A 57 32.16 -7.10 -2.95
C PRO A 57 32.20 -6.41 -4.31
N THR A 58 31.04 -6.23 -4.97
CA THR A 58 30.97 -5.51 -6.25
C THR A 58 31.37 -4.05 -6.10
N MET A 59 30.93 -3.38 -5.04
CA MET A 59 31.27 -1.97 -4.80
C MET A 59 32.75 -1.77 -4.48
N GLU A 60 33.39 -2.71 -3.77
CA GLU A 60 34.82 -2.63 -3.47
C GLU A 60 35.68 -2.67 -4.75
N MET A 61 35.23 -3.35 -5.82
CA MET A 61 35.93 -3.32 -7.12
C MET A 61 35.95 -1.93 -7.77
N TYR A 62 35.00 -1.07 -7.43
CA TYR A 62 34.91 0.29 -7.93
C TYR A 62 35.50 1.33 -6.96
N ARG A 63 36.14 0.86 -5.88
CA ARG A 63 36.77 1.72 -4.89
C ARG A 63 38.19 2.04 -5.35
N GLU A 64 38.42 3.30 -5.73
CA GLU A 64 39.73 3.83 -6.13
C GLU A 64 40.77 3.78 -4.99
#